data_AF-A0A959DBR3-F1
#
_entry.id   AF-A0A959DBR3-F1
#
_cell.length_a   1.000
_cell.length_b   1.000
_cell.length_c   1.000
_cell.angle_alpha   90.00
_cell.angle_beta   90.00
_cell.angle_gamma   90.00
#
_symmetry.space_group_name_H-M   'P 1'
#
loop_
_entity.id
_entity.type
_entity.pdbx_description
1 polymer ?
#
loop_
_entity_poly.entity_id
_entity_poly.type
_entity_poly.pdbx_seq_one_letter_code
_entity_poly.pdbx_strand_id
1 'polypeptide(L)'
;MKNIILEKIEAGDLSHFRGADIPMDIPISQALLNEQLRELRSDTLRELELSLHDDNIVYLNLAAIVPVAGTIRRRIKMKMEGGIAGPGQTLLAFHFLDGLKMLDRQLINFFQKKIAEALPDGVRLSKAGCTVDLRLMMAAMGYGHLLPAVRLLLPSTETGRLRLKMHVRA
;
A
#
# COMPACT_ATOMS: atom_id res chain seq x y z
N MET A 1 17.35 -15.47 -25.73
CA MET A 1 15.95 -15.78 -26.07
C MET A 1 15.09 -15.34 -24.90
N LYS A 2 14.34 -14.24 -25.03
CA LYS A 2 13.31 -13.89 -24.04
C LYS A 2 12.17 -14.89 -24.17
N ASN A 3 11.63 -15.33 -23.04
CA ASN A 3 10.60 -16.35 -22.98
C ASN A 3 9.27 -15.73 -23.43
N ILE A 4 8.70 -16.21 -24.53
CA ILE A 4 7.44 -15.72 -25.13
C ILE A 4 6.29 -15.73 -24.11
N ILE A 5 6.35 -16.62 -23.12
CA ILE A 5 5.36 -16.68 -22.03
C ILE A 5 5.45 -15.44 -21.13
N LEU A 6 6.67 -14.99 -20.81
CA LEU A 6 6.88 -13.79 -19.98
C LEU A 6 6.41 -12.54 -20.71
N GLU A 7 6.68 -12.40 -22.02
CA GLU A 7 6.22 -11.25 -22.81
C GLU A 7 4.69 -11.19 -22.93
N LYS A 8 4.01 -12.35 -23.02
CA LYS A 8 2.55 -12.40 -23.03
C LYS A 8 1.93 -12.09 -21.67
N ILE A 9 2.55 -12.53 -20.58
CA ILE A 9 2.16 -12.16 -19.21
C ILE A 9 2.36 -10.66 -18.99
N GLU A 10 3.50 -10.10 -19.43
CA GLU A 10 3.77 -8.65 -19.39
C GLU A 10 2.76 -7.83 -20.22
N ALA A 11 2.27 -8.40 -21.34
CA ALA A 11 1.24 -7.80 -22.18
C ALA A 11 -0.20 -8.03 -21.70
N GLY A 12 -0.41 -8.79 -20.62
CA GLY A 12 -1.74 -9.13 -20.11
C GLY A 12 -2.51 -10.14 -20.97
N ASP A 13 -1.88 -10.76 -21.96
CA ASP A 13 -2.48 -11.83 -22.78
C ASP A 13 -2.39 -13.17 -22.03
N LEU A 14 -3.41 -13.41 -21.21
CA LEU A 14 -3.57 -14.66 -20.47
C LEU A 14 -4.37 -15.73 -21.24
N SER A 15 -4.74 -15.49 -22.50
CA SER A 15 -5.64 -16.36 -23.27
C SER A 15 -5.18 -17.83 -23.36
N HIS A 16 -3.87 -18.06 -23.31
CA HIS A 16 -3.27 -19.40 -23.39
C HIS A 16 -3.33 -20.18 -22.08
N PHE A 17 -3.68 -19.51 -20.98
CA PHE A 17 -3.77 -20.08 -19.65
C PHE A 17 -5.23 -20.24 -19.19
N ARG A 18 -6.21 -20.12 -20.09
CA ARG A 18 -7.64 -20.15 -19.77
C ARG A 18 -8.01 -21.30 -18.83
N GLY A 19 -8.51 -20.96 -17.64
CA GLY A 19 -8.90 -21.90 -16.58
C GLY A 19 -7.78 -22.29 -15.61
N ALA A 20 -6.53 -21.88 -15.85
CA ALA A 20 -5.41 -22.11 -14.96
C ALA A 20 -5.36 -21.09 -13.81
N ASP A 21 -4.88 -21.55 -12.67
CA ASP A 21 -4.51 -20.70 -11.54
C ASP A 21 -3.01 -20.46 -11.60
N ILE A 22 -2.60 -19.22 -11.94
CA ILE A 22 -1.21 -18.85 -12.09
C ILE A 22 -0.75 -18.16 -10.80
N PRO A 23 0.16 -18.77 -10.01
CA PRO A 23 0.79 -18.09 -8.90
C PRO A 23 1.82 -17.08 -9.43
N MET A 24 1.66 -15.83 -9.05
CA MET A 24 2.62 -14.76 -9.30
C MET A 24 3.09 -14.16 -7.99
N ASP A 25 4.34 -13.75 -7.93
CA ASP A 25 4.91 -13.06 -6.79
C ASP A 25 5.51 -11.74 -7.26
N ILE A 26 4.88 -10.64 -6.84
CA ILE A 26 5.32 -9.30 -7.19
C ILE A 26 5.98 -8.67 -5.96
N PRO A 27 7.31 -8.53 -5.94
CA PRO A 27 8.01 -7.78 -4.92
C PRO A 27 7.91 -6.28 -5.24
N ILE A 28 7.36 -5.53 -4.30
CA ILE A 28 7.29 -4.07 -4.34
C ILE A 28 8.30 -3.52 -3.35
N SER A 29 9.25 -2.72 -3.82
CA SER A 29 10.23 -2.11 -2.94
C SER A 29 9.58 -1.03 -2.06
N GLN A 30 10.09 -0.85 -0.85
CA GLN A 30 9.71 0.27 0.01
C GLN A 30 9.95 1.62 -0.68
N ALA A 31 11.01 1.73 -1.48
CA ALA A 31 11.30 2.95 -2.24
C ALA A 31 10.14 3.30 -3.19
N LEU A 32 9.68 2.33 -3.99
CA LEU A 32 8.57 2.52 -4.92
C LEU A 32 7.25 2.84 -4.20
N LEU A 33 6.98 2.18 -3.08
CA LEU A 33 5.86 2.51 -2.20
C LEU A 33 5.93 3.95 -1.72
N ASN A 34 7.10 4.39 -1.24
CA ASN A 34 7.28 5.74 -0.73
C ASN A 34 7.33 6.78 -1.84
N GLU A 35 7.72 6.44 -3.07
CA GLU A 35 7.59 7.34 -4.22
C GLU A 35 6.13 7.71 -4.47
N GLN A 36 5.23 6.73 -4.45
CA GLN A 36 3.78 6.97 -4.56
C GLN A 36 3.24 7.80 -3.38
N LEU A 37 3.82 7.63 -2.19
CA LEU A 37 3.49 8.46 -1.03
C LEU A 37 4.13 9.84 -1.06
N ARG A 38 5.15 10.09 -1.89
CA ARG A 38 5.94 11.35 -1.91
C ARG A 38 5.44 12.40 -2.89
N GLU A 39 4.48 12.09 -3.76
CA GLU A 39 3.85 13.10 -4.63
C GLU A 39 3.14 14.22 -3.85
N LEU A 40 3.07 14.09 -2.52
CA LEU A 40 2.70 15.09 -1.54
C LEU A 40 3.45 16.42 -1.69
N ARG A 41 2.69 17.49 -1.99
CA ARG A 41 3.06 18.86 -1.62
C ARG A 41 1.89 19.56 -0.95
N SER A 42 1.71 19.33 0.35
CA SER A 42 0.93 20.21 1.22
C SER A 42 1.87 20.92 2.18
N ASP A 43 1.60 22.19 2.47
CA ASP A 43 2.39 22.94 3.46
C ASP A 43 2.33 22.34 4.86
N THR A 44 1.29 21.53 5.12
CA THR A 44 1.01 20.94 6.42
C THR A 44 1.54 19.52 6.58
N LEU A 45 1.71 18.73 5.52
CA LEU A 45 2.29 17.39 5.56
C LEU A 45 3.68 17.41 4.93
N ARG A 46 4.71 17.20 5.75
CA ARG A 46 6.12 17.26 5.34
C ARG A 46 6.72 15.90 5.04
N GLU A 47 6.18 14.85 5.65
CA GLU A 47 6.71 13.49 5.51
C GLU A 47 5.56 12.50 5.71
N LEU A 48 5.44 11.54 4.78
CA LEU A 48 4.58 10.38 4.88
C LEU A 48 5.33 9.21 4.25
N GLU A 49 5.89 8.33 5.06
CA GLU A 49 6.68 7.21 4.59
C GLU A 49 6.32 5.93 5.33
N LEU A 50 6.36 4.81 4.61
CA LEU A 50 6.26 3.49 5.19
C LEU A 50 7.65 2.89 5.33
N SER A 51 7.91 2.26 6.48
CA SER A 51 9.04 1.35 6.67
C SER A 51 8.50 -0.07 6.82
N LEU A 52 8.87 -0.94 5.88
CA LEU A 52 8.43 -2.34 5.86
C LEU A 52 9.43 -3.20 6.62
N HIS A 53 8.92 -4.05 7.50
CA HIS A 53 9.70 -5.01 8.29
C HIS A 53 9.09 -6.41 8.13
N ASP A 54 9.79 -7.41 8.64
CA ASP A 54 9.29 -8.78 8.64
C ASP A 54 8.02 -8.93 9.49
N ASP A 55 7.34 -10.07 9.35
CA ASP A 55 6.13 -10.44 10.10
C ASP A 55 4.95 -9.47 9.95
N ASN A 56 4.78 -8.90 8.75
CA ASN A 56 3.70 -7.95 8.45
C ASN A 56 3.77 -6.66 9.28
N ILE A 57 4.93 -6.35 9.86
CA ILE A 57 5.15 -5.12 10.63
C ILE A 57 5.49 -3.98 9.68
N VAL A 58 4.75 -2.87 9.85
CA VAL A 58 4.96 -1.66 9.07
C VAL A 58 5.02 -0.47 10.02
N TYR A 59 5.97 0.43 9.83
CA TYR A 59 5.97 1.71 10.52
C TYR A 59 5.52 2.82 9.58
N LEU A 60 4.55 3.61 10.03
CA LEU A 60 4.20 4.86 9.38
C LEU A 60 5.04 5.97 10.03
N ASN A 61 5.96 6.54 9.26
CA ASN A 61 6.67 7.76 9.62
C ASN A 61 5.88 8.94 9.05
N LEU A 62 5.58 9.90 9.92
CA LEU A 62 4.81 11.07 9.58
C LEU A 62 5.42 12.32 10.19
N ALA A 63 5.46 13.39 9.41
CA ALA A 63 5.82 14.72 9.87
C ALA A 63 4.79 15.72 9.38
N ALA A 64 4.20 16.48 10.29
CA ALA A 64 3.25 17.52 9.95
C ALA A 64 3.50 18.82 10.72
N ILE A 65 3.17 19.93 10.08
CA ILE A 65 3.14 21.25 10.70
C ILE A 65 1.75 21.43 11.32
N VAL A 66 1.73 21.58 12.64
CA VAL A 66 0.52 21.84 13.40
C VAL A 66 0.55 23.29 13.90
N PRO A 67 -0.56 24.04 13.77
CA PRO A 67 -0.65 25.38 14.36
C PRO A 67 -0.31 25.35 15.86
N VAL A 68 0.46 26.32 16.34
CA VAL A 68 0.88 26.48 17.75
C VAL A 68 1.93 25.46 18.22
N ALA A 69 1.88 24.20 17.78
CA ALA A 69 2.81 23.15 18.22
C ALA A 69 4.07 22.98 17.35
N GLY A 70 4.12 23.63 16.19
CA GLY A 70 5.24 23.53 15.26
C GLY A 70 5.25 22.22 14.48
N THR A 71 6.43 21.72 14.11
CA THR A 71 6.56 20.46 13.37
C THR A 71 6.52 19.27 14.32
N ILE A 72 5.55 18.37 14.14
CA ILE A 72 5.44 17.14 14.91
C ILE A 72 5.87 15.96 14.03
N ARG A 73 6.82 15.17 14.51
CA ARG A 73 7.23 13.90 13.90
C ARG A 73 6.76 12.72 14.74
N ARG A 74 6.20 11.69 14.09
CA ARG A 74 5.81 10.44 14.74
C ARG A 74 6.17 9.24 13.88
N ARG A 75 6.45 8.15 14.58
CA ARG A 75 6.61 6.82 14.02
C ARG A 75 5.58 5.92 14.68
N ILE A 76 4.61 5.45 13.91
CA ILE A 76 3.49 4.64 14.41
C ILE A 76 3.68 3.21 13.93
N LYS A 77 3.65 2.25 14.84
CA LYS A 77 3.75 0.83 14.53
C LYS A 77 2.40 0.28 14.11
N MET A 78 2.37 -0.38 12.96
CA MET A 78 1.21 -1.01 12.36
C MET A 78 1.48 -2.48 12.04
N LYS A 79 0.41 -3.24 11.87
CA LYS A 79 0.43 -4.58 11.30
C LYS A 79 -0.45 -4.64 10.07
N MET A 80 0.09 -5.14 8.98
CA MET A 80 -0.68 -5.44 7.79
C MET A 80 -1.59 -6.64 8.07
N GLU A 81 -2.88 -6.48 7.80
CA GLU A 81 -3.83 -7.58 7.89
C GLU A 81 -3.74 -8.51 6.67
N GLY A 82 -4.16 -9.76 6.88
CA GLY A 82 -3.97 -10.86 5.95
C GLY A 82 -4.74 -10.75 4.63
N GLY A 83 -4.59 -11.81 3.83
CA GLY A 83 -5.06 -11.97 2.46
C GLY A 83 -6.32 -11.24 2.05
N ILE A 84 -6.24 -10.54 0.92
CA ILE A 84 -7.39 -9.98 0.25
C ILE A 84 -8.01 -11.09 -0.61
N ALA A 85 -9.24 -11.48 -0.26
CA ALA A 85 -9.97 -12.54 -0.94
C ALA A 85 -10.97 -11.97 -1.95
N GLY A 86 -10.83 -12.37 -3.21
CA GLY A 86 -11.82 -12.12 -4.24
C GLY A 86 -11.56 -10.89 -5.13
N PRO A 87 -12.14 -10.90 -6.34
CA PRO A 87 -12.02 -9.81 -7.29
C PRO A 87 -12.71 -8.55 -6.75
N GLY A 88 -11.99 -7.43 -6.69
CA GLY A 88 -12.53 -6.12 -6.33
C GLY A 88 -12.15 -5.61 -4.94
N GLN A 89 -11.61 -6.45 -4.06
CA GLN A 89 -10.95 -5.94 -2.86
C GLN A 89 -9.50 -5.61 -3.23
N THR A 90 -9.13 -4.33 -3.12
CA THR A 90 -7.81 -3.82 -3.53
C THR A 90 -7.17 -2.98 -2.43
N LEU A 91 -7.80 -2.88 -1.27
CA LEU A 91 -7.31 -2.11 -0.14
C LEU A 91 -6.41 -2.97 0.75
N LEU A 92 -5.12 -2.64 0.78
CA LEU A 92 -4.20 -3.13 1.79
C LEU A 92 -4.48 -2.40 3.10
N ALA A 93 -4.85 -3.13 4.15
CA ALA A 93 -5.16 -2.56 5.46
C ALA A 93 -4.00 -2.77 6.44
N PHE A 94 -3.62 -1.69 7.13
CA PHE A 94 -2.60 -1.66 8.16
C PHE A 94 -3.23 -1.16 9.46
N HIS A 95 -3.24 -1.96 10.52
CA HIS A 95 -3.85 -1.62 11.80
C HIS A 95 -2.82 -1.23 12.84
N PHE A 96 -3.14 -0.27 13.70
CA PHE A 96 -2.22 0.13 14.76
C PHE A 96 -2.08 -0.96 15.82
N LEU A 97 -0.84 -1.35 16.16
CA LEU A 97 -0.58 -2.41 17.13
C LEU A 97 -0.66 -1.95 18.59
N ASP A 98 -0.24 -0.71 18.87
CA ASP A 98 -0.12 -0.21 20.25
C ASP A 98 -1.21 0.80 20.64
N GLY A 99 -2.30 0.82 19.86
CA GLY A 99 -3.28 1.91 19.91
C GLY A 99 -2.64 3.27 19.60
N LEU A 100 -3.48 4.26 19.37
CA LEU A 100 -3.03 5.63 19.18
C LEU A 100 -2.93 6.32 20.53
N LYS A 101 -1.75 6.85 20.89
CA LYS A 101 -1.61 7.74 22.05
C LYS A 101 -2.50 8.97 21.82
N MET A 102 -2.84 9.69 22.88
CA MET A 102 -3.74 10.84 22.80
C MET A 102 -3.29 11.89 21.76
N LEU A 103 -1.98 12.12 21.65
CA LEU A 103 -1.37 12.98 20.63
C LEU A 103 -1.48 12.39 19.22
N ASP A 104 -1.36 11.07 19.06
CA ASP A 104 -1.49 10.41 17.75
C ASP A 104 -2.94 10.47 17.25
N ARG A 105 -3.93 10.40 18.16
CA ARG A 105 -5.35 10.61 17.82
C ARG A 105 -5.61 12.03 17.35
N GLN A 106 -4.98 13.03 17.99
CA GLN A 106 -5.11 14.42 17.57
C GLN A 106 -4.43 14.66 16.21
N LEU A 107 -3.25 14.09 15.98
CA LEU A 107 -2.58 14.11 14.69
C LEU A 107 -3.42 13.43 13.62
N ILE A 108 -3.96 12.25 13.86
CA ILE A 108 -4.81 11.54 12.89
C ILE A 108 -6.10 12.30 12.63
N ASN A 109 -6.75 12.86 13.65
CA ASN A 109 -7.91 13.73 13.44
C ASN A 109 -7.53 14.99 12.64
N PHE A 110 -6.36 15.56 12.88
CA PHE A 110 -5.83 16.69 12.12
C PHE A 110 -5.60 16.27 10.66
N PHE A 111 -4.96 15.13 10.40
CA PHE A 111 -4.78 14.58 9.06
C PHE A 111 -6.13 14.34 8.38
N GLN A 112 -7.06 13.69 9.04
CA GLN A 112 -8.40 13.43 8.50
C GLN A 112 -9.18 14.71 8.16
N LYS A 113 -8.99 15.79 8.91
CA LYS A 113 -9.74 17.04 8.71
C LYS A 113 -9.06 18.05 7.78
N LYS A 114 -7.73 18.10 7.78
CA LYS A 114 -6.95 19.12 7.08
C LYS A 114 -6.13 18.58 5.92
N ILE A 115 -5.88 17.27 5.91
CA ILE A 115 -4.94 16.62 4.99
C ILE A 115 -5.62 15.46 4.27
N ALA A 116 -6.90 15.15 4.51
CA ALA A 116 -7.61 14.15 3.70
C ALA A 116 -7.59 14.49 2.21
N GLU A 117 -7.65 15.79 1.88
CA GLU A 117 -7.48 16.32 0.51
C GLU A 117 -6.03 16.29 0.02
N ALA A 118 -5.07 16.12 0.93
CA ALA A 118 -3.65 16.09 0.64
C ALA A 118 -3.05 14.69 0.82
N LEU A 119 -3.83 13.65 1.11
CA LEU A 119 -3.35 12.27 1.02
C LEU A 119 -3.32 11.87 -0.47
N PRO A 120 -2.35 11.04 -0.89
CA PRO A 120 -2.34 10.52 -2.25
C PRO A 120 -3.65 9.75 -2.52
N ASP A 121 -4.08 9.76 -3.79
CA ASP A 121 -5.21 8.95 -4.20
C ASP A 121 -4.99 7.49 -3.77
N GLY A 122 -6.06 6.88 -3.26
CA GLY A 122 -6.02 5.51 -2.74
C GLY A 122 -5.39 5.34 -1.36
N VAL A 123 -4.80 6.36 -0.75
CA VAL A 123 -4.33 6.30 0.65
C VAL A 123 -5.38 6.90 1.57
N ARG A 124 -5.74 6.18 2.64
CA ARG A 124 -6.65 6.71 3.66
C ARG A 124 -6.09 6.44 5.05
N LEU A 125 -6.09 7.49 5.87
CA LEU A 125 -5.72 7.38 7.27
C LEU A 125 -6.98 7.46 8.14
N SER A 126 -7.09 6.52 9.07
CA SER A 126 -8.19 6.43 10.03
C SER A 126 -7.69 6.26 11.45
N LYS A 127 -8.60 6.30 12.42
CA LYS A 127 -8.28 5.96 13.82
C LYS A 127 -7.95 4.47 14.00
N ALA A 128 -8.39 3.61 13.10
CA ALA A 128 -8.11 2.18 13.14
C ALA A 128 -6.75 1.84 12.50
N GLY A 129 -6.33 2.64 11.52
CA GLY A 129 -5.16 2.30 10.72
C GLY A 129 -5.00 3.12 9.45
N CYS A 130 -4.17 2.62 8.55
CA CYS A 130 -3.95 3.14 7.21
C CYS A 130 -4.49 2.12 6.19
N THR A 131 -5.08 2.59 5.10
CA THR A 131 -5.36 1.75 3.94
C THR A 131 -4.70 2.30 2.70
N VAL A 132 -4.17 1.42 1.85
CA VAL A 132 -3.57 1.79 0.56
C VAL A 132 -4.27 1.02 -0.57
N ASP A 133 -4.72 1.72 -1.61
CA ASP A 133 -5.34 1.12 -2.77
C ASP A 133 -4.30 0.57 -3.73
N LEU A 134 -4.25 -0.75 -3.78
CA LEU A 134 -3.36 -1.51 -4.65
C LEU A 134 -3.64 -1.25 -6.13
N ARG A 135 -4.83 -0.80 -6.53
CA ARG A 135 -5.10 -0.46 -7.94
C ARG A 135 -4.14 0.56 -8.49
N LEU A 136 -3.94 1.63 -7.74
CA LEU A 136 -3.07 2.73 -8.16
C LEU A 136 -1.61 2.29 -8.16
N MET A 137 -1.20 1.52 -7.15
CA MET A 137 0.15 0.95 -7.10
C MET A 137 0.41 0.00 -8.28
N MET A 138 -0.49 -0.94 -8.54
CA MET A 138 -0.34 -1.90 -9.64
C MET A 138 -0.37 -1.19 -10.99
N ALA A 139 -1.23 -0.18 -11.16
CA ALA A 139 -1.25 0.65 -12.36
C ALA A 139 0.08 1.39 -12.56
N ALA A 140 0.62 2.02 -11.51
CA ALA A 140 1.92 2.70 -11.56
C ALA A 140 3.09 1.73 -11.90
N MET A 141 2.95 0.45 -11.54
CA MET A 141 3.90 -0.60 -11.89
C MET A 141 3.68 -1.25 -13.25
N GLY A 142 2.63 -0.87 -14.00
CA GLY A 142 2.26 -1.48 -15.28
C GLY A 142 1.45 -2.79 -15.16
N TYR A 143 1.15 -3.24 -13.95
CA TYR A 143 0.41 -4.47 -13.64
C TYR A 143 -1.09 -4.25 -13.40
N GLY A 144 -1.61 -3.05 -13.62
CA GLY A 144 -3.03 -2.72 -13.35
C GLY A 144 -4.02 -3.64 -14.09
N HIS A 145 -3.63 -4.15 -15.26
CA HIS A 145 -4.42 -5.07 -16.07
C HIS A 145 -4.60 -6.46 -15.43
N LEU A 146 -3.77 -6.85 -14.46
CA LEU A 146 -3.86 -8.16 -13.78
C LEU A 146 -4.96 -8.19 -12.72
N LEU A 147 -5.31 -7.04 -12.13
CA LEU A 147 -6.21 -6.97 -10.98
C LEU A 147 -7.60 -7.57 -11.20
N PRO A 148 -8.27 -7.41 -12.36
CA PRO A 148 -9.56 -8.06 -12.62
C PRO A 148 -9.49 -9.59 -12.61
N ALA A 149 -8.32 -10.15 -12.87
CA ALA A 149 -8.09 -11.59 -12.94
C ALA A 149 -7.56 -12.19 -11.62
N VAL A 150 -7.25 -11.35 -10.62
CA VAL A 150 -6.81 -11.80 -9.29
C VAL A 150 -7.97 -12.46 -8.54
N ARG A 151 -7.81 -13.75 -8.24
CA ARG A 151 -8.74 -14.53 -7.40
C ARG A 151 -8.40 -14.42 -5.92
N LEU A 152 -7.11 -14.46 -5.62
CA LEU A 152 -6.58 -14.38 -4.27
C LEU A 152 -5.31 -13.54 -4.30
N LEU A 153 -5.19 -12.64 -3.34
CA LEU A 153 -4.02 -11.82 -3.12
C LEU A 153 -3.58 -12.00 -1.66
N LEU A 154 -2.37 -12.50 -1.45
CA LEU A 154 -1.77 -12.68 -0.15
C LEU A 154 -0.61 -11.69 -0.01
N PRO A 155 -0.86 -10.49 0.56
CA PRO A 155 0.20 -9.57 0.85
C PRO A 155 1.01 -10.06 2.05
N SER A 156 2.32 -9.90 1.99
CA SER A 156 3.23 -10.12 3.12
C SER A 156 4.34 -9.08 3.09
N THR A 157 4.88 -8.70 4.23
CA THR A 157 6.06 -7.82 4.27
C THR A 157 7.32 -8.58 4.65
N GLU A 158 8.39 -8.18 3.99
CA GLU A 158 9.77 -8.49 4.35
C GLU A 158 10.47 -7.15 4.58
N THR A 159 11.60 -7.15 5.28
CA THR A 159 12.36 -5.91 5.49
C THR A 159 12.65 -5.20 4.16
N GLY A 160 12.08 -3.99 4.01
CA GLY A 160 12.19 -3.15 2.82
C GLY A 160 11.34 -3.56 1.61
N ARG A 161 10.45 -4.57 1.72
CA ARG A 161 9.66 -5.09 0.60
C ARG A 161 8.25 -5.52 0.99
N LEU A 162 7.30 -5.26 0.11
CA LEU A 162 5.95 -5.81 0.15
C LEU A 162 5.85 -6.88 -0.94
N ARG A 163 5.55 -8.12 -0.57
CA ARG A 163 5.35 -9.23 -1.50
C ARG A 163 3.86 -9.46 -1.71
N LEU A 164 3.44 -9.43 -2.96
CA LEU A 164 2.08 -9.72 -3.37
C LEU A 164 2.06 -11.08 -4.06
N LYS A 165 1.66 -12.11 -3.31
CA LYS A 165 1.40 -13.43 -3.90
C LYS A 165 -0.01 -13.44 -4.47
N MET A 166 -0.11 -13.53 -5.79
CA MET A 166 -1.37 -13.47 -6.50
C MET A 166 -1.66 -14.81 -7.16
N HIS A 167 -2.92 -15.20 -7.10
CA HIS A 167 -3.48 -16.31 -7.86
C HIS A 167 -4.36 -15.71 -8.94
N VAL A 168 -3.89 -15.76 -10.19
CA VAL A 168 -4.59 -15.16 -11.32
C VAL A 168 -5.30 -16.24 -12.11
N ARG A 169 -6.60 -16.06 -12.30
CA ARG A 169 -7.41 -16.91 -13.17
C ARG A 169 -7.39 -16.34 -14.58
N ALA A 170 -6.76 -17.07 -15.47
CA ALA A 170 -6.72 -16.79 -16.89
C ALA A 170 -7.97 -17.33 -17.61
#